data_AF-A0A2E3ZQ08-F1
#
_entry.id   AF-A0A2E3ZQ08-F1
#
_cell.length_a   1.000
_cell.length_b   1.000
_cell.length_c   1.000
_cell.angle_alpha   90.00
_cell.angle_beta   90.00
_cell.angle_gamma   90.00
#
_symmetry.space_group_name_H-M   'P 1'
#
loop_
_entity.id
_entity.type
_entity.pdbx_description
1 polymer ?
#
loop_
_entity_poly.entity_id
_entity_poly.type
_entity_poly.pdbx_seq_one_letter_code
_entity_poly.pdbx_strand_id
1 'polypeptide(L)'
;MATNQLNRKRIVIFLAVIASIATVYYCGWMYIAFKIESGFSNLKKKYITTDLQINHKDIEISGFPWGWCLEIERPRLKFKNRFLWTTSLLKINLNSWDYKSFEFQTFGSHQAHIYRKNSLKHINAKMKTGTGRLNLDRFGKVQEIKFSVKENLIHIPPANQIKFKKLSGSLHLNKKYETKTVTHKGPSVRMEMDLASLVIPKNLLPKMENQFAKIKFSTDLHGIFEGSNLKNILTNWTKQGGVIEINKMIVNWGKLKVLGNGTFALDENLQPIAVLSAKITGQNATINSMVVAGLIKASTGMLLSFITNAMANKKRAKNREIKISLAVQDGFLYLGPIKFLKIPKIRWK
;
A
#
# COMPACT_ATOMS: atom_id res chain seq x y z
N MET A 1 -40.24 -54.55 -22.07
CA MET A 1 -40.15 -53.40 -23.01
C MET A 1 -40.70 -52.08 -22.44
N ALA A 2 -41.72 -52.07 -21.58
CA ALA A 2 -42.30 -50.83 -21.02
C ALA A 2 -41.35 -50.04 -20.08
N THR A 3 -40.50 -50.71 -19.31
CA THR A 3 -39.51 -50.10 -18.40
C THR A 3 -38.44 -49.27 -19.12
N ASN A 4 -38.01 -49.70 -20.31
CA ASN A 4 -37.02 -48.95 -21.12
C ASN A 4 -37.60 -47.66 -21.72
N GLN A 5 -38.88 -47.62 -22.07
CA GLN A 5 -39.52 -46.40 -22.59
C GLN A 5 -39.76 -45.35 -21.50
N LEU A 6 -40.13 -45.77 -20.29
CA LEU A 6 -40.32 -44.87 -19.16
C LEU A 6 -38.99 -44.19 -18.76
N ASN A 7 -37.89 -44.96 -18.77
CA ASN A 7 -36.56 -44.44 -18.51
C ASN A 7 -36.08 -43.48 -19.60
N ARG A 8 -36.36 -43.76 -20.88
CA ARG A 8 -36.03 -42.85 -21.99
C ARG A 8 -36.76 -41.51 -21.89
N LYS A 9 -38.06 -41.50 -21.56
CA LYS A 9 -38.82 -40.25 -21.34
C LYS A 9 -38.27 -39.45 -20.16
N ARG A 10 -37.94 -40.12 -19.05
CA ARG A 10 -37.30 -39.47 -17.88
C ARG A 10 -35.93 -38.88 -18.21
N ILE A 11 -35.10 -39.59 -18.99
CA ILE A 11 -33.79 -39.08 -19.45
C ILE A 11 -33.97 -37.86 -20.36
N VAL A 12 -34.91 -37.88 -21.30
CA VAL A 12 -35.18 -36.73 -22.18
C VAL A 12 -35.67 -35.52 -21.40
N ILE A 13 -36.58 -35.71 -20.44
CA ILE A 13 -37.06 -34.63 -19.56
C ILE A 13 -35.90 -34.08 -18.72
N PHE A 14 -35.07 -34.95 -18.15
CA PHE A 14 -33.89 -34.55 -17.38
C PHE A 14 -32.90 -33.72 -18.22
N LEU A 15 -32.59 -34.17 -19.45
CA LEU A 15 -31.73 -33.43 -20.37
C LEU A 15 -32.34 -32.09 -20.79
N ALA A 16 -33.65 -32.04 -21.03
CA ALA A 16 -34.35 -30.79 -21.34
C ALA A 16 -34.32 -29.79 -20.18
N VAL A 17 -34.48 -30.26 -18.94
CA VAL A 17 -34.35 -29.44 -17.73
C VAL A 17 -32.92 -28.92 -17.57
N ILE A 18 -31.90 -29.76 -17.76
CA ILE A 18 -30.49 -29.33 -17.72
C ILE A 18 -30.21 -28.29 -18.80
N ALA A 19 -30.66 -28.52 -20.04
CA ALA A 19 -30.49 -27.58 -21.13
C ALA A 19 -31.19 -26.23 -20.84
N SER A 20 -32.38 -26.27 -20.24
CA SER A 20 -33.13 -25.08 -19.84
C SER A 20 -32.39 -24.31 -18.74
N ILE A 21 -31.89 -24.99 -17.70
CA ILE A 21 -31.08 -24.39 -16.63
C ILE A 21 -29.80 -23.78 -17.21
N ALA A 22 -29.11 -24.48 -18.10
CA ALA A 22 -27.91 -23.99 -18.78
C ALA A 22 -28.21 -22.75 -19.62
N THR A 23 -29.35 -22.71 -20.30
CA THR A 23 -29.78 -21.55 -21.12
C THR A 23 -30.10 -20.35 -20.25
N VAL A 24 -30.87 -20.54 -19.16
CA VAL A 24 -31.16 -19.47 -18.18
C VAL A 24 -29.87 -18.94 -17.55
N TYR A 25 -28.95 -19.84 -17.21
CA TYR A 25 -27.64 -19.48 -16.66
C TYR A 25 -26.80 -18.67 -17.66
N TYR A 26 -26.72 -19.12 -18.92
CA TYR A 26 -26.03 -18.40 -20.01
C TYR A 26 -26.63 -17.00 -20.25
N CYS A 27 -27.95 -16.88 -20.33
CA CYS A 27 -28.63 -15.59 -20.46
C CYS A 27 -28.33 -14.67 -19.26
N GLY A 28 -28.34 -15.21 -18.04
CA GLY A 28 -27.97 -14.47 -16.83
C GLY A 28 -26.51 -13.99 -16.85
N TRP A 29 -25.59 -14.86 -17.31
CA TRP A 29 -24.17 -14.52 -17.46
C TRP A 29 -23.96 -13.38 -18.46
N MET A 30 -24.62 -13.46 -19.63
CA MET A 30 -24.60 -12.43 -20.67
C MET A 30 -25.18 -11.10 -20.19
N TYR A 31 -26.28 -11.14 -19.43
CA TYR A 31 -26.87 -9.94 -18.84
C TYR A 31 -25.90 -9.22 -17.90
N ILE A 32 -25.19 -9.96 -17.04
CA ILE A 32 -24.19 -9.38 -16.13
C ILE A 32 -22.99 -8.84 -16.92
N ALA A 33 -22.49 -9.57 -17.92
CA ALA A 33 -21.41 -9.09 -18.79
C ALA A 33 -21.77 -7.75 -19.46
N PHE A 34 -22.99 -7.65 -20.00
CA PHE A 34 -23.51 -6.42 -20.60
C PHE A 34 -23.63 -5.27 -19.58
N LYS A 35 -24.05 -5.57 -18.34
CA LYS A 35 -24.13 -4.59 -17.25
C LYS A 35 -22.75 -4.08 -16.84
N ILE A 36 -21.73 -4.94 -16.80
CA ILE A 36 -20.35 -4.57 -16.51
C ILE A 36 -19.85 -3.59 -17.58
N GLU A 37 -20.01 -3.94 -18.86
CA GLU A 37 -19.60 -3.12 -20.00
C GLU A 37 -20.30 -1.74 -20.02
N SER A 38 -21.62 -1.75 -19.83
CA SER A 38 -22.43 -0.53 -19.68
C SER A 38 -21.98 0.31 -18.48
N GLY A 39 -21.59 -0.34 -17.38
CA GLY A 39 -21.03 0.29 -16.19
C GLY A 39 -19.76 1.07 -16.50
N PHE A 40 -18.79 0.48 -17.20
CA PHE A 40 -17.56 1.16 -17.61
C PHE A 40 -17.83 2.34 -18.56
N SER A 41 -18.75 2.16 -19.51
CA SER A 41 -19.19 3.24 -20.41
C SER A 41 -19.83 4.41 -19.65
N ASN A 42 -20.61 4.13 -18.61
CA ASN A 42 -21.20 5.15 -17.75
C ASN A 42 -20.20 5.79 -16.79
N LEU A 43 -19.22 5.03 -16.27
CA LEU A 43 -18.12 5.57 -15.47
C LEU A 43 -17.33 6.61 -16.27
N LYS A 44 -17.06 6.34 -17.55
CA LYS A 44 -16.44 7.31 -18.46
C LYS A 44 -17.21 8.63 -18.47
N LYS A 45 -18.54 8.58 -18.67
CA LYS A 45 -19.40 9.79 -18.69
C LYS A 45 -19.47 10.51 -17.33
N LYS A 46 -19.62 9.75 -16.24
CA LYS A 46 -19.79 10.29 -14.88
C LYS A 46 -18.52 10.95 -14.33
N TYR A 47 -17.35 10.43 -14.72
CA TYR A 47 -16.08 10.86 -14.13
C TYR A 47 -15.25 11.79 -15.03
N ILE A 48 -15.67 12.05 -16.28
CA ILE A 48 -15.06 13.11 -17.12
C ILE A 48 -15.14 14.50 -16.45
N THR A 49 -16.20 14.76 -15.68
CA THR A 49 -16.47 16.05 -15.01
C THR A 49 -15.88 16.16 -13.60
N THR A 50 -15.30 15.07 -13.07
CA THR A 50 -14.64 15.06 -11.76
C THR A 50 -13.12 14.97 -11.90
N ASP A 51 -12.43 15.11 -10.78
CA ASP A 51 -10.98 15.04 -10.66
C ASP A 51 -10.35 13.70 -11.11
N LEU A 52 -11.10 12.72 -11.61
CA LEU A 52 -10.60 11.39 -11.98
C LEU A 52 -11.09 11.03 -13.39
N GLN A 53 -10.23 11.01 -14.40
CA GLN A 53 -10.59 10.58 -15.76
C GLN A 53 -10.04 9.18 -16.03
N ILE A 54 -10.89 8.27 -16.50
CA ILE A 54 -10.54 6.88 -16.82
C ILE A 54 -10.81 6.65 -18.31
N ASN A 55 -9.76 6.33 -19.06
CA ASN A 55 -9.82 5.97 -20.47
C ASN A 55 -9.18 4.59 -20.68
N HIS A 56 -9.57 3.89 -21.73
CA HIS A 56 -9.01 2.62 -22.17
C HIS A 56 -9.20 2.51 -23.69
N LYS A 57 -8.50 1.57 -24.33
CA LYS A 57 -8.67 1.29 -25.76
C LYS A 57 -9.89 0.38 -25.94
N ASP A 58 -9.75 -0.87 -25.52
CA ASP A 58 -10.77 -1.92 -25.63
C ASP A 58 -10.96 -2.64 -24.27
N ILE A 59 -12.12 -3.26 -24.08
CA ILE A 59 -12.42 -4.13 -22.94
C ILE A 59 -12.97 -5.44 -23.51
N GLU A 60 -12.28 -6.54 -23.25
CA GLU A 60 -12.77 -7.88 -23.56
C GLU A 60 -13.30 -8.53 -22.28
N ILE A 61 -14.48 -9.16 -22.35
CA ILE A 61 -15.08 -9.86 -21.22
C ILE A 61 -15.18 -11.35 -21.58
N SER A 62 -14.53 -12.19 -20.78
CA SER A 62 -14.52 -13.66 -20.91
C SER A 62 -14.78 -14.33 -19.56
N GLY A 63 -14.61 -15.65 -19.43
CA GLY A 63 -14.65 -16.35 -18.13
C GLY A 63 -15.88 -17.23 -17.86
N PHE A 64 -16.79 -17.38 -18.82
CA PHE A 64 -17.90 -18.34 -18.73
C PHE A 64 -17.37 -19.79 -18.55
N PRO A 65 -18.01 -20.63 -17.72
CA PRO A 65 -19.17 -20.36 -16.85
C PRO A 65 -18.77 -19.97 -15.41
N TRP A 66 -17.51 -19.70 -15.11
CA TRP A 66 -17.05 -19.61 -13.72
C TRP A 66 -16.98 -18.18 -13.17
N GLY A 67 -16.98 -17.18 -14.05
CA GLY A 67 -16.86 -15.79 -13.66
C GLY A 67 -16.82 -14.84 -14.84
N TRP A 68 -16.33 -13.64 -14.57
CA TRP A 68 -16.01 -12.62 -15.58
C TRP A 68 -14.54 -12.24 -15.46
N CYS A 69 -13.79 -12.43 -16.55
CA CYS A 69 -12.43 -11.96 -16.72
C CYS A 69 -12.47 -10.78 -17.68
N LEU A 70 -12.21 -9.58 -17.15
CA LEU A 70 -12.13 -8.36 -17.93
C LEU A 70 -10.68 -8.12 -18.29
N GLU A 71 -10.36 -8.10 -19.58
CA GLU A 71 -9.06 -7.70 -20.09
C GLU A 71 -9.15 -6.29 -20.65
N ILE A 72 -8.52 -5.34 -19.97
CA ILE A 72 -8.55 -3.93 -20.32
C ILE A 72 -7.22 -3.56 -20.98
N GLU A 73 -7.29 -3.21 -22.27
CA GLU A 73 -6.13 -2.80 -23.04
C GLU A 73 -5.80 -1.31 -22.82
N ARG A 74 -4.51 -1.04 -22.61
CA ARG A 74 -3.94 0.31 -22.48
C ARG A 74 -4.74 1.24 -21.57
N PRO A 75 -5.10 0.82 -20.33
CA PRO A 75 -5.85 1.68 -19.43
C PRO A 75 -5.03 2.91 -19.07
N ARG A 76 -5.71 4.04 -19.03
CA ARG A 76 -5.18 5.37 -18.73
C ARG A 76 -6.01 6.01 -17.64
N LEU A 77 -5.38 6.23 -16.49
CA LEU A 77 -6.00 6.87 -15.33
C LEU A 77 -5.35 8.23 -15.11
N LYS A 78 -6.13 9.30 -15.18
CA LYS A 78 -5.69 10.65 -14.85
C LYS A 78 -6.39 11.11 -13.58
N PHE A 79 -5.64 11.37 -12.51
CA PHE A 79 -6.17 11.89 -11.26
C PHE A 79 -5.65 13.29 -10.98
N LYS A 80 -6.57 14.26 -11.05
CA LYS A 80 -6.32 15.70 -11.11
C LYS A 80 -5.35 16.00 -12.26
N ASN A 81 -5.05 17.26 -12.56
CA ASN A 81 -3.95 17.54 -13.49
C ASN A 81 -2.56 17.28 -12.84
N ARG A 82 -2.48 16.27 -11.95
CA ARG A 82 -1.36 15.98 -11.04
C ARG A 82 -0.78 14.59 -11.24
N PHE A 83 -1.58 13.63 -11.66
CA PHE A 83 -1.15 12.25 -11.83
C PHE A 83 -1.75 11.66 -13.10
N LEU A 84 -0.91 11.06 -13.93
CA LEU A 84 -1.35 10.26 -15.06
C LEU A 84 -0.66 8.90 -14.97
N TRP A 85 -1.42 7.82 -15.03
CA TRP A 85 -0.92 6.45 -15.04
C TRP A 85 -1.39 5.72 -16.28
N THR A 86 -0.49 4.95 -16.88
CA THR A 86 -0.79 4.05 -18.00
C THR A 86 -0.09 2.71 -17.80
N THR A 87 -0.72 1.64 -18.29
CA THR A 87 -0.12 0.30 -18.40
C THR A 87 -0.52 -0.34 -19.72
N SER A 88 0.12 -1.44 -20.11
CA SER A 88 -0.24 -2.18 -21.32
C SER A 88 -1.52 -2.98 -21.17
N LEU A 89 -1.70 -3.66 -20.02
CA LEU A 89 -2.84 -4.54 -19.77
C LEU A 89 -3.20 -4.56 -18.29
N LEU A 90 -4.50 -4.58 -18.01
CA LEU A 90 -5.06 -4.82 -16.69
C LEU A 90 -6.13 -5.92 -16.82
N LYS A 91 -5.93 -7.03 -16.10
CA LYS A 91 -6.93 -8.09 -15.99
C LYS A 91 -7.67 -7.95 -14.67
N ILE A 92 -8.99 -8.04 -14.69
CA ILE A 92 -9.84 -8.03 -13.49
C ILE A 92 -10.70 -9.29 -13.52
N ASN A 93 -10.60 -10.11 -12.48
CA ASN A 93 -11.37 -11.34 -12.35
C ASN A 93 -12.45 -11.17 -11.27
N LEU A 94 -13.63 -11.65 -11.61
CA LEU A 94 -14.85 -11.65 -10.81
C LEU A 94 -15.39 -13.07 -10.78
N ASN A 95 -15.68 -13.60 -9.60
CA ASN A 95 -16.27 -14.94 -9.49
C ASN A 95 -17.79 -14.85 -9.49
N SER A 96 -18.48 -15.81 -10.12
CA SER A 96 -19.94 -15.79 -10.22
C SER A 96 -20.67 -15.92 -8.87
N TRP A 97 -20.03 -16.49 -7.85
CA TRP A 97 -20.60 -16.67 -6.51
C TRP A 97 -20.04 -15.71 -5.46
N ASP A 98 -18.96 -14.99 -5.75
CA ASP A 98 -18.34 -14.02 -4.85
C ASP A 98 -18.31 -12.63 -5.49
N TYR A 99 -19.43 -11.91 -5.34
CA TYR A 99 -19.61 -10.57 -5.86
C TYR A 99 -18.92 -9.48 -5.02
N LYS A 100 -18.26 -9.86 -3.93
CA LYS A 100 -17.59 -8.92 -3.00
C LYS A 100 -16.10 -8.90 -3.21
N SER A 101 -15.51 -9.94 -3.79
CA SER A 101 -14.08 -10.03 -4.06
C SER A 101 -13.77 -9.79 -5.53
N PHE A 102 -12.85 -8.86 -5.77
CA PHE A 102 -12.36 -8.49 -7.09
C PHE A 102 -10.87 -8.75 -7.11
N GLU A 103 -10.41 -9.63 -7.99
CA GLU A 103 -8.99 -9.86 -8.19
C GLU A 103 -8.50 -9.07 -9.38
N PHE A 104 -7.32 -8.47 -9.28
CA PHE A 104 -6.71 -7.74 -10.38
C PHE A 104 -5.28 -8.20 -10.61
N GLN A 105 -4.90 -8.25 -11.87
CA GLN A 105 -3.57 -8.65 -12.32
C GLN A 105 -3.08 -7.67 -13.38
N THR A 106 -1.81 -7.32 -13.31
CA THR A 106 -1.16 -6.46 -14.30
C THR A 106 0.31 -6.85 -14.41
N PHE A 107 0.92 -6.53 -15.54
CA PHE A 107 2.30 -6.89 -15.84
C PHE A 107 2.88 -5.93 -16.86
N GLY A 108 4.20 -5.95 -16.99
CA GLY A 108 4.91 -5.21 -18.02
C GLY A 108 5.25 -3.79 -17.61
N SER A 109 5.09 -2.86 -18.54
CA SER A 109 5.54 -1.48 -18.40
C SER A 109 4.40 -0.57 -17.94
N HIS A 110 4.66 0.18 -16.90
CA HIS A 110 3.80 1.21 -16.34
C HIS A 110 4.48 2.56 -16.48
N GLN A 111 3.73 3.57 -16.91
CA GLN A 111 4.23 4.95 -16.94
C GLN A 111 3.36 5.80 -16.03
N ALA A 112 4.01 6.56 -15.15
CA ALA A 112 3.38 7.49 -14.25
C ALA A 112 3.97 8.88 -14.46
N HIS A 113 3.13 9.88 -14.72
CA HIS A 113 3.53 11.28 -14.83
C HIS A 113 3.00 12.02 -13.61
N ILE A 114 3.92 12.59 -12.82
CA ILE A 114 3.57 13.40 -11.65
C ILE A 114 3.87 14.86 -11.96
N TYR A 115 2.85 15.71 -11.89
CA TYR A 115 2.98 17.15 -12.07
C TYR A 115 3.14 17.81 -10.70
N ARG A 116 4.31 18.40 -10.43
CA ARG A 116 4.57 19.16 -9.19
C ARG A 116 5.12 20.53 -9.55
N LYS A 117 4.38 21.60 -9.22
CA LYS A 117 4.78 23.01 -9.45
C LYS A 117 5.31 23.26 -10.88
N ASN A 118 4.55 22.87 -11.91
CA ASN A 118 4.93 22.93 -13.34
C ASN A 118 6.15 22.09 -13.78
N SER A 119 6.77 21.30 -12.90
CA SER A 119 7.75 20.29 -13.31
C SER A 119 7.06 18.94 -13.53
N LEU A 120 7.22 18.38 -14.73
CA LEU A 120 6.75 17.05 -15.07
C LEU A 120 7.83 16.03 -14.70
N LYS A 121 7.54 15.17 -13.73
CA LYS A 121 8.39 14.01 -13.44
C LYS A 121 7.79 12.79 -14.10
N HIS A 122 8.44 12.33 -15.16
CA HIS A 122 8.15 11.06 -15.79
C HIS A 122 8.74 9.95 -14.95
N ILE A 123 7.94 8.96 -14.56
CA ILE A 123 8.40 7.79 -13.82
C ILE A 123 7.99 6.59 -14.65
N ASN A 124 8.97 5.84 -15.12
CA ASN A 124 8.74 4.62 -15.85
C ASN A 124 9.02 3.44 -14.93
N ALA A 125 8.03 2.60 -14.70
CA ALA A 125 8.19 1.38 -13.91
C ALA A 125 7.98 0.16 -14.81
N LYS A 126 8.80 -0.87 -14.63
CA LYS A 126 8.58 -2.20 -15.19
C LYS A 126 8.38 -3.16 -14.04
N MET A 127 7.40 -4.03 -14.14
CA MET A 127 7.18 -5.12 -13.20
C MET A 127 6.89 -6.41 -13.95
N LYS A 128 7.32 -7.55 -13.40
CA LYS A 128 7.00 -8.85 -14.01
C LYS A 128 5.58 -9.29 -13.71
N THR A 129 5.17 -9.15 -12.45
CA THR A 129 3.81 -9.49 -12.02
C THR A 129 3.34 -8.52 -10.95
N GLY A 130 2.13 -8.00 -11.10
CA GLY A 130 1.37 -7.30 -10.07
C GLY A 130 0.03 -7.99 -9.90
N THR A 131 -0.28 -8.40 -8.68
CA THR A 131 -1.56 -9.00 -8.32
C THR A 131 -2.17 -8.23 -7.17
N GLY A 132 -3.48 -8.25 -7.05
CA GLY A 132 -4.15 -7.77 -5.86
C GLY A 132 -5.58 -8.23 -5.78
N ARG A 133 -6.18 -7.96 -4.63
CA ARG A 133 -7.56 -8.30 -4.30
C ARG A 133 -8.18 -7.12 -3.59
N LEU A 134 -9.39 -6.79 -3.98
CA LEU A 134 -10.23 -5.78 -3.35
C LEU A 134 -11.49 -6.49 -2.84
N ASN A 135 -11.77 -6.34 -1.55
CA ASN A 135 -12.98 -6.88 -0.93
C ASN A 135 -13.91 -5.75 -0.51
N LEU A 136 -15.20 -5.93 -0.81
CA LEU A 136 -16.27 -5.03 -0.45
C LEU A 136 -17.08 -5.54 0.75
N ASP A 137 -17.63 -4.62 1.53
CA ASP A 137 -18.62 -4.93 2.55
C ASP A 137 -19.99 -5.28 1.92
N ARG A 138 -20.98 -5.60 2.77
CA ARG A 138 -22.35 -5.90 2.32
C ARG A 138 -23.07 -4.74 1.62
N PHE A 139 -22.54 -3.52 1.73
CA PHE A 139 -23.08 -2.29 1.15
C PHE A 139 -22.27 -1.82 -0.07
N GLY A 140 -21.31 -2.62 -0.55
CA GLY A 140 -20.47 -2.29 -1.70
C GLY A 140 -19.37 -1.27 -1.41
N LYS A 141 -19.03 -0.99 -0.14
CA LYS A 141 -17.88 -0.14 0.21
C LYS A 141 -16.62 -0.96 0.39
N VAL A 142 -15.47 -0.38 0.08
CA VAL A 142 -14.17 -1.05 0.22
C VAL A 142 -13.91 -1.38 1.69
N GLN A 143 -13.70 -2.67 1.97
CA GLN A 143 -13.35 -3.20 3.28
C GLN A 143 -11.87 -3.59 3.36
N GLU A 144 -11.32 -4.17 2.30
CA GLU A 144 -9.93 -4.61 2.26
C GLU A 144 -9.33 -4.41 0.88
N ILE A 145 -8.08 -3.97 0.83
CA ILE A 145 -7.26 -3.96 -0.38
C ILE A 145 -5.97 -4.71 -0.05
N LYS A 146 -5.64 -5.74 -0.82
CA LYS A 146 -4.36 -6.44 -0.79
C LYS A 146 -3.68 -6.33 -2.13
N PHE A 147 -2.36 -6.19 -2.14
CA PHE A 147 -1.59 -6.21 -3.36
C PHE A 147 -0.21 -6.82 -3.16
N SER A 148 0.37 -7.33 -4.24
CA SER A 148 1.73 -7.82 -4.31
C SER A 148 2.29 -7.61 -5.71
N VAL A 149 3.41 -6.91 -5.82
CA VAL A 149 4.17 -6.76 -7.05
C VAL A 149 5.54 -7.42 -6.89
N LYS A 150 6.05 -8.03 -7.97
CA LYS A 150 7.33 -8.75 -8.00
C LYS A 150 8.19 -8.30 -9.17
N GLU A 151 9.51 -8.36 -8.93
CA GLU A 151 10.57 -8.03 -9.90
C GLU A 151 10.34 -6.66 -10.54
N ASN A 152 10.57 -5.61 -9.76
CA ASN A 152 10.24 -4.24 -10.13
C ASN A 152 11.51 -3.43 -10.40
N LEU A 153 11.44 -2.62 -11.46
CA LEU A 153 12.45 -1.63 -11.84
C LEU A 153 11.75 -0.30 -12.09
N ILE A 154 12.07 0.71 -11.29
CA ILE A 154 11.58 2.07 -11.44
C ILE A 154 12.72 2.95 -11.95
N HIS A 155 12.51 3.57 -13.11
CA HIS A 155 13.37 4.58 -13.68
C HIS A 155 12.82 5.98 -13.38
N ILE A 156 13.64 6.79 -12.73
CA ILE A 156 13.36 8.18 -12.36
C ILE A 156 14.42 9.06 -13.04
N PRO A 157 14.04 9.86 -14.05
CA PRO A 157 14.94 10.80 -14.71
C PRO A 157 15.62 11.76 -13.72
N PRO A 158 16.87 12.19 -13.98
CA PRO A 158 17.60 12.00 -15.24
C PRO A 158 18.35 10.66 -15.38
N ALA A 159 18.57 9.87 -14.31
CA ALA A 159 19.28 8.58 -14.44
C ALA A 159 19.10 7.61 -13.25
N ASN A 160 18.17 7.87 -12.34
CA ASN A 160 18.04 7.07 -11.12
C ASN A 160 17.23 5.80 -11.39
N GLN A 161 17.76 4.64 -11.01
CA GLN A 161 17.07 3.36 -11.08
C GLN A 161 16.89 2.76 -9.69
N ILE A 162 15.64 2.61 -9.27
CA ILE A 162 15.28 1.90 -8.04
C ILE A 162 14.82 0.50 -8.42
N LYS A 163 15.40 -0.54 -7.82
CA LYS A 163 15.02 -1.94 -8.06
C LYS A 163 14.49 -2.55 -6.77
N PHE A 164 13.48 -3.41 -6.85
CA PHE A 164 13.06 -4.22 -5.70
C PHE A 164 12.45 -5.55 -6.12
N LYS A 165 12.73 -6.61 -5.36
CA LYS A 165 12.26 -7.97 -5.70
C LYS A 165 10.77 -8.16 -5.41
N LYS A 166 10.27 -7.62 -4.31
CA LYS A 166 8.86 -7.76 -3.91
C LYS A 166 8.41 -6.54 -3.12
N LEU A 167 7.21 -6.06 -3.40
CA LEU A 167 6.46 -5.16 -2.54
C LEU A 167 5.06 -5.72 -2.37
N SER A 168 4.62 -5.93 -1.15
CA SER A 168 3.25 -6.33 -0.84
C SER A 168 2.68 -5.48 0.28
N GLY A 169 1.38 -5.27 0.25
CA GLY A 169 0.70 -4.54 1.30
C GLY A 169 -0.75 -4.95 1.45
N SER A 170 -1.30 -4.64 2.61
CA SER A 170 -2.72 -4.73 2.89
C SER A 170 -3.22 -3.45 3.56
N LEU A 171 -4.46 -3.10 3.24
CA LEU A 171 -5.20 -2.01 3.86
C LEU A 171 -6.56 -2.58 4.26
N HIS A 172 -6.87 -2.55 5.55
CA HIS A 172 -8.18 -2.94 6.07
C HIS A 172 -8.86 -1.70 6.60
N LEU A 173 -10.05 -1.42 6.06
CA LEU A 173 -10.89 -0.29 6.44
C LEU A 173 -11.98 -0.83 7.36
N ASN A 174 -11.86 -0.52 8.66
CA ASN A 174 -12.84 -0.91 9.66
C ASN A 174 -13.83 0.23 9.85
N LYS A 175 -14.70 0.44 8.85
CA LYS A 175 -15.79 1.39 8.98
C LYS A 175 -16.94 0.71 9.71
N LYS A 176 -16.86 0.62 11.05
CA LYS A 176 -18.07 0.38 11.84
C LYS A 176 -18.99 1.57 11.58
N TYR A 177 -20.07 1.34 10.83
CA TYR A 177 -21.13 2.32 10.66
C TYR A 177 -21.66 2.65 12.06
N GLU A 178 -21.45 3.89 12.49
CA GLU A 178 -21.77 4.30 13.86
C GLU A 178 -23.28 4.27 14.07
N THR A 179 -23.73 3.30 14.86
CA THR A 179 -24.89 3.48 15.74
C THR A 179 -24.36 3.49 17.17
N LYS A 180 -24.20 4.71 17.70
CA LYS A 180 -24.03 5.12 19.11
C LYS A 180 -22.96 4.42 19.99
N THR A 181 -22.10 5.27 20.57
CA THR A 181 -21.40 5.13 21.87
C THR A 181 -21.01 3.71 22.31
N VAL A 182 -19.78 3.29 21.95
CA VAL A 182 -19.06 2.23 22.67
C VAL A 182 -17.60 2.65 22.83
N THR A 183 -17.14 2.55 24.07
CA THR A 183 -15.93 3.17 24.66
C THR A 183 -14.62 2.43 24.36
N HIS A 184 -14.61 1.45 23.46
CA HIS A 184 -13.38 0.81 22.98
C HIS A 184 -13.47 0.56 21.46
N LYS A 185 -13.14 1.57 20.66
CA LYS A 185 -13.09 1.45 19.20
C LYS A 185 -11.77 0.78 18.79
N GLY A 186 -11.85 -0.32 18.04
CA GLY A 186 -10.70 -0.84 17.30
C GLY A 186 -10.25 0.13 16.20
N PRO A 187 -9.09 -0.09 15.56
CA PRO A 187 -8.52 0.86 14.61
C PRO A 187 -9.45 1.09 13.42
N SER A 188 -9.54 2.34 12.97
CA SER A 188 -10.31 2.74 11.79
C SER A 188 -9.69 2.19 10.50
N VAL A 189 -8.36 2.15 10.46
CA VAL A 189 -7.59 1.64 9.33
C VAL A 189 -6.40 0.84 9.84
N ARG A 190 -6.22 -0.38 9.34
CA ARG A 190 -4.99 -1.16 9.53
C ARG A 190 -4.23 -1.23 8.22
N MET A 191 -2.94 -0.91 8.26
CA MET A 191 -2.05 -0.96 7.11
C MET A 191 -0.86 -1.86 7.40
N GLU A 192 -0.53 -2.74 6.45
CA GLU A 192 0.72 -3.48 6.44
C GLU A 192 1.44 -3.31 5.11
N MET A 193 2.76 -3.23 5.17
CA MET A 193 3.64 -3.11 4.00
C MET A 193 4.90 -3.96 4.23
N ASP A 194 5.31 -4.73 3.23
CA ASP A 194 6.56 -5.51 3.23
C ASP A 194 7.26 -5.32 1.87
N LEU A 195 8.46 -4.75 1.92
CA LEU A 195 9.33 -4.48 0.80
C LEU A 195 10.63 -5.28 0.97
N ALA A 196 10.97 -6.06 -0.05
CA ALA A 196 12.12 -6.95 -0.03
C ALA A 196 13.13 -6.60 -1.12
N SER A 197 14.42 -6.63 -0.74
CA SER A 197 15.56 -6.42 -1.63
C SER A 197 15.47 -5.12 -2.44
N LEU A 198 15.22 -4.00 -1.76
CA LEU A 198 15.24 -2.68 -2.37
C LEU A 198 16.70 -2.27 -2.63
N VAL A 199 17.02 -1.90 -3.86
CA VAL A 199 18.30 -1.35 -4.27
C VAL A 199 18.08 0.09 -4.72
N ILE A 200 18.78 1.00 -4.06
CA ILE A 200 18.76 2.43 -4.33
C ILE A 200 20.01 2.78 -5.19
N PRO A 201 19.90 3.77 -6.09
CA PRO A 201 21.06 4.32 -6.80
C PRO A 201 22.20 4.76 -5.88
N LYS A 202 23.45 4.42 -6.23
CA LYS A 202 24.64 4.79 -5.43
C LYS A 202 24.87 6.29 -5.35
N ASN A 203 24.41 7.07 -6.33
CA ASN A 203 24.50 8.54 -6.30
C ASN A 203 23.60 9.17 -5.22
N LEU A 204 22.52 8.50 -4.80
CA LEU A 204 21.66 8.96 -3.70
C LEU A 204 22.24 8.64 -2.32
N LEU A 205 23.03 7.57 -2.23
CA LEU A 205 23.69 7.13 -1.01
C LEU A 205 25.17 6.81 -1.29
N PRO A 206 26.00 7.82 -1.63
CA PRO A 206 27.40 7.58 -1.95
C PRO A 206 28.14 6.99 -0.74
N LYS A 207 29.00 6.00 -0.98
CA LYS A 207 29.82 5.33 0.06
C LYS A 207 29.03 4.61 1.17
N MET A 208 27.72 4.48 1.01
CA MET A 208 26.84 3.72 1.90
C MET A 208 26.41 2.41 1.21
N GLU A 209 25.95 1.45 2.00
CA GLU A 209 25.21 0.30 1.50
C GLU A 209 23.99 0.79 0.71
N ASN A 210 23.82 0.33 -0.52
CA ASN A 210 22.72 0.78 -1.39
C ASN A 210 21.56 -0.22 -1.45
N GLN A 211 21.63 -1.31 -0.67
CA GLN A 211 20.63 -2.36 -0.65
C GLN A 211 20.00 -2.52 0.74
N PHE A 212 18.67 -2.41 0.78
CA PHE A 212 17.84 -2.78 1.91
C PHE A 212 17.30 -4.19 1.67
N ALA A 213 17.70 -5.13 2.52
CA ALA A 213 17.23 -6.51 2.43
C ALA A 213 15.73 -6.60 2.72
N LYS A 214 15.25 -5.85 3.72
CA LYS A 214 13.85 -5.84 4.15
C LYS A 214 13.44 -4.51 4.77
N ILE A 215 12.26 -4.03 4.41
CA ILE A 215 11.54 -2.95 5.09
C ILE A 215 10.12 -3.46 5.33
N LYS A 216 9.72 -3.65 6.58
CA LYS A 216 8.35 -4.04 6.96
C LYS A 216 7.77 -3.00 7.90
N PHE A 217 6.51 -2.65 7.67
CA PHE A 217 5.75 -1.70 8.46
C PHE A 217 4.35 -2.26 8.72
N SER A 218 3.85 -2.12 9.94
CA SER A 218 2.49 -2.46 10.35
C SER A 218 1.99 -1.38 11.29
N THR A 219 0.84 -0.80 10.95
CA THR A 219 0.23 0.30 11.70
C THR A 219 -1.27 0.16 11.82
N ASP A 220 -1.77 0.64 12.95
CA ASP A 220 -3.17 0.84 13.26
C ASP A 220 -3.42 2.34 13.40
N LEU A 221 -4.33 2.87 12.58
CA LEU A 221 -4.71 4.27 12.56
C LEU A 221 -6.06 4.40 13.25
N HIS A 222 -6.08 5.21 14.30
CA HIS A 222 -7.23 5.51 15.14
C HIS A 222 -7.77 6.91 14.83
N GLY A 223 -9.07 7.11 15.00
CA GLY A 223 -9.74 8.37 14.68
C GLY A 223 -10.35 8.40 13.26
N ILE A 224 -11.05 9.49 12.94
CA ILE A 224 -11.83 9.64 11.73
C ILE A 224 -11.13 10.61 10.77
N PHE A 225 -11.01 10.22 9.50
CA PHE A 225 -10.42 11.04 8.44
C PHE A 225 -11.52 11.74 7.64
N GLU A 226 -11.91 12.95 8.08
CA GLU A 226 -12.98 13.73 7.46
C GLU A 226 -12.58 15.19 7.24
N GLY A 227 -12.84 15.70 6.03
CA GLY A 227 -12.57 17.09 5.66
C GLY A 227 -12.41 17.28 4.16
N SER A 228 -12.49 18.54 3.72
CA SER A 228 -12.41 18.92 2.30
C SER A 228 -10.98 19.07 1.77
N ASN A 229 -10.00 19.29 2.65
CA ASN A 229 -8.58 19.41 2.31
C ASN A 229 -7.70 18.75 3.39
N LEU A 230 -6.42 18.54 3.08
CA LEU A 230 -5.50 17.81 3.97
C LEU A 230 -5.36 18.47 5.34
N LYS A 231 -5.23 19.79 5.39
CA LYS A 231 -5.11 20.51 6.67
C LYS A 231 -6.35 20.28 7.54
N ASN A 232 -7.55 20.44 6.96
CA ASN A 232 -8.81 20.22 7.69
C ASN A 232 -8.97 18.76 8.13
N ILE A 233 -8.60 17.79 7.28
CA ILE A 233 -8.62 16.36 7.62
C ILE A 233 -7.72 16.10 8.85
N LEU A 234 -6.49 16.61 8.84
CA LEU A 234 -5.56 16.43 9.94
C LEU A 234 -6.01 17.16 11.21
N THR A 235 -6.52 18.39 11.11
CA THR A 235 -7.09 19.12 12.25
C THR A 235 -8.23 18.34 12.91
N ASN A 236 -9.18 17.83 12.11
CA ASN A 236 -10.31 17.09 12.63
C ASN A 236 -9.87 15.76 13.25
N TRP A 237 -8.95 15.05 12.58
CA TRP A 237 -8.36 13.81 13.09
C TRP A 237 -7.68 14.03 14.44
N THR A 238 -6.82 15.06 14.56
CA THR A 238 -6.15 15.42 15.81
C THR A 238 -7.14 15.78 16.92
N LYS A 239 -8.12 16.64 16.64
CA LYS A 239 -9.14 17.06 17.62
C LYS A 239 -9.95 15.89 18.18
N GLN A 240 -10.09 14.81 17.42
CA GLN A 240 -10.79 13.58 17.84
C GLN A 240 -9.86 12.56 18.52
N GLY A 241 -8.65 12.96 18.92
CA GLY A 241 -7.67 12.04 19.54
C GLY A 241 -7.05 11.08 18.54
N GLY A 242 -6.90 11.49 17.29
CA GLY A 242 -6.28 10.69 16.23
C GLY A 242 -4.86 10.28 16.57
N VAL A 243 -4.60 8.97 16.48
CA VAL A 243 -3.30 8.36 16.80
C VAL A 243 -2.96 7.29 15.79
N ILE A 244 -1.68 7.18 15.44
CA ILE A 244 -1.13 6.09 14.65
C ILE A 244 -0.29 5.22 15.59
N GLU A 245 -0.73 4.00 15.83
CA GLU A 245 0.03 2.97 16.52
C GLU A 245 0.88 2.22 15.51
N ILE A 246 2.20 2.33 15.65
CA ILE A 246 3.19 1.58 14.89
C ILE A 246 3.44 0.27 15.62
N ASN A 247 2.66 -0.75 15.25
CA ASN A 247 2.73 -2.09 15.81
C ASN A 247 4.10 -2.73 15.56
N LYS A 248 4.64 -2.54 14.35
CA LYS A 248 5.92 -3.13 13.97
C LYS A 248 6.60 -2.36 12.85
N MET A 249 7.88 -2.06 13.06
CA MET A 249 8.80 -1.57 12.05
C MET A 249 10.02 -2.48 12.02
N ILE A 250 10.36 -3.03 10.86
CA ILE A 250 11.60 -3.79 10.63
C ILE A 250 12.35 -3.16 9.47
N VAL A 251 13.63 -2.84 9.68
CA VAL A 251 14.54 -2.40 8.63
C VAL A 251 15.83 -3.21 8.70
N ASN A 252 16.17 -3.89 7.61
CA ASN A 252 17.44 -4.57 7.44
C ASN A 252 18.22 -3.91 6.30
N TRP A 253 19.31 -3.21 6.65
CA TRP A 253 20.12 -2.42 5.73
C TRP A 253 21.61 -2.71 5.92
N GLY A 254 22.19 -3.51 5.02
CA GLY A 254 23.53 -4.05 5.23
C GLY A 254 23.64 -4.79 6.57
N LYS A 255 24.57 -4.34 7.43
CA LYS A 255 24.73 -4.87 8.79
C LYS A 255 23.70 -4.32 9.80
N LEU A 256 23.04 -3.20 9.49
CA LEU A 256 22.05 -2.59 10.37
C LEU A 256 20.77 -3.42 10.39
N LYS A 257 20.32 -3.80 11.58
CA LYS A 257 18.97 -4.32 11.79
C LYS A 257 18.27 -3.48 12.84
N VAL A 258 17.10 -2.98 12.50
CA VAL A 258 16.21 -2.19 13.35
C VAL A 258 14.90 -2.95 13.51
N LEU A 259 14.49 -3.15 14.75
CA LEU A 259 13.15 -3.62 15.11
C LEU A 259 12.56 -2.60 16.07
N GLY A 260 11.47 -1.95 15.70
CA GLY A 260 10.84 -0.94 16.54
C GLY A 260 9.32 -0.97 16.48
N ASN A 261 8.76 -0.18 17.38
CA ASN A 261 7.33 0.09 17.52
C ASN A 261 7.17 1.46 18.18
N GLY A 262 5.94 1.96 18.22
CA GLY A 262 5.64 3.19 18.94
C GLY A 262 4.35 3.83 18.50
N THR A 263 4.22 5.10 18.82
CA THR A 263 3.01 5.86 18.63
C THR A 263 3.34 7.20 18.00
N PHE A 264 2.52 7.64 17.06
CA PHE A 264 2.62 8.93 16.40
C PHE A 264 1.27 9.64 16.47
N ALA A 265 1.29 10.92 16.79
CA ALA A 265 0.15 11.80 16.78
C ALA A 265 0.59 13.18 16.24
N LEU A 266 -0.35 14.11 16.20
CA LEU A 266 -0.08 15.51 15.93
C LEU A 266 -0.52 16.34 17.12
N ASP A 267 0.20 17.42 17.40
CA ASP A 267 -0.20 18.45 18.37
C ASP A 267 -1.28 19.38 17.79
N GLU A 268 -1.75 20.33 18.61
CA GLU A 268 -2.76 21.33 18.21
C GLU A 268 -2.32 22.22 17.03
N ASN A 269 -1.00 22.38 16.85
CA ASN A 269 -0.39 23.12 15.74
C ASN A 269 -0.08 22.21 14.53
N LEU A 270 -0.60 20.99 14.53
CA LEU A 270 -0.35 19.94 13.54
C LEU A 270 1.13 19.59 13.37
N GLN A 271 1.92 19.71 14.44
CA GLN A 271 3.30 19.25 14.47
C GLN A 271 3.38 17.82 15.01
N PRO A 272 4.32 17.01 14.53
CA PRO A 272 4.51 15.65 15.03
C PRO A 272 4.73 15.59 16.54
N ILE A 273 4.02 14.70 17.21
CA ILE A 273 4.40 14.16 18.51
C ILE A 273 4.54 12.65 18.35
N ALA A 274 5.65 12.06 18.79
CA ALA A 274 5.86 10.63 18.64
C ALA A 274 6.68 10.06 19.79
N VAL A 275 6.42 8.80 20.13
CA VAL A 275 7.27 8.02 21.03
C VAL A 275 7.55 6.69 20.33
N LEU A 276 8.82 6.36 20.16
CA LEU A 276 9.28 5.19 19.44
C LEU A 276 10.28 4.43 20.30
N SER A 277 10.11 3.12 20.42
CA SER A 277 11.13 2.23 20.96
C SER A 277 11.72 1.41 19.83
N ALA A 278 13.05 1.28 19.81
CA ALA A 278 13.73 0.46 18.81
C ALA A 278 14.87 -0.35 19.41
N LYS A 279 15.00 -1.58 18.94
CA LYS A 279 16.16 -2.44 19.10
C LYS A 279 17.01 -2.35 17.85
N ILE A 280 18.29 -2.04 18.02
CA ILE A 280 19.23 -1.83 16.93
C ILE A 280 20.44 -2.74 17.12
N THR A 281 20.92 -3.33 16.02
CA THR A 281 22.21 -4.02 15.94
C THR A 281 22.96 -3.59 14.68
N GLY A 282 24.29 -3.69 14.70
CA GLY A 282 25.14 -3.36 13.56
C GLY A 282 25.31 -1.86 13.29
N GLN A 283 24.85 -1.01 14.20
CA GLN A 283 24.86 0.45 14.10
C GLN A 283 26.26 1.04 13.91
N ASN A 284 27.30 0.49 14.54
CA ASN A 284 28.66 1.05 14.45
C ASN A 284 29.18 1.05 13.00
N ALA A 285 28.87 0.00 12.23
CA ALA A 285 29.23 -0.06 10.82
C ALA A 285 28.52 1.04 10.02
N THR A 286 27.22 1.24 10.27
CA THR A 286 26.42 2.27 9.61
C THR A 286 26.85 3.69 9.99
N ILE A 287 27.12 3.95 11.28
CA ILE A 287 27.63 5.24 11.75
C ILE A 287 28.96 5.55 11.06
N ASN A 288 29.87 4.58 10.99
CA ASN A 288 31.14 4.76 10.28
C ASN A 288 30.93 5.05 8.80
N SER A 289 30.05 4.30 8.12
CA SER A 289 29.71 4.58 6.73
C SER A 289 29.10 5.98 6.54
N MET A 290 28.27 6.46 7.47
CA MET A 290 27.71 7.82 7.43
C MET A 290 28.80 8.89 7.57
N VAL A 291 29.81 8.67 8.42
CA VAL A 291 30.98 9.57 8.55
C VAL A 291 31.79 9.57 7.26
N VAL A 292 32.14 8.40 6.72
CA VAL A 292 32.92 8.24 5.47
C VAL A 292 32.18 8.84 4.25
N ALA A 293 30.85 8.75 4.26
CA ALA A 293 29.96 9.37 3.27
C ALA A 293 29.81 10.89 3.45
N GLY A 294 30.29 11.46 4.56
CA GLY A 294 30.14 12.88 4.88
C GLY A 294 28.72 13.30 5.29
N LEU A 295 27.85 12.34 5.62
CA LEU A 295 26.47 12.60 6.07
C LEU A 295 26.43 13.17 7.50
N ILE A 296 27.42 12.84 8.32
CA ILE A 296 27.61 13.38 9.67
C ILE A 296 29.10 13.71 9.90
N LYS A 297 29.38 14.68 10.77
CA LYS A 297 30.75 15.03 11.16
C LYS A 297 31.40 13.88 11.94
N ALA A 298 32.72 13.74 11.82
CA ALA A 298 33.48 12.70 12.54
C ALA A 298 33.27 12.76 14.06
N SER A 299 33.23 13.97 14.64
CA SER A 299 32.93 14.18 16.07
C SER A 299 31.53 13.68 16.46
N THR A 300 30.51 13.94 15.63
CA THR A 300 29.16 13.41 15.82
C THR A 300 29.14 11.89 15.73
N GLY A 301 29.87 11.31 14.77
CA GLY A 301 29.99 9.85 14.62
C GLY A 301 30.67 9.19 15.83
N MET A 302 31.72 9.82 16.38
CA MET A 302 32.39 9.37 17.59
C MET A 302 31.45 9.41 18.80
N LEU A 303 30.72 10.52 19.00
CA LEU A 303 29.74 10.66 20.06
C LEU A 303 28.64 9.60 19.97
N LEU A 304 28.07 9.39 18.77
CA LEU A 304 27.06 8.36 18.54
C LEU A 304 27.61 6.97 18.83
N SER A 305 28.84 6.67 18.41
CA SER A 305 29.50 5.39 18.68
C SER A 305 29.72 5.18 20.18
N PHE A 306 30.13 6.23 20.90
CA PHE A 306 30.29 6.17 22.36
C PHE A 306 28.96 5.90 23.06
N ILE A 307 27.92 6.70 22.78
CA ILE A 307 26.59 6.57 23.37
C ILE A 307 26.01 5.18 23.09
N THR A 308 26.09 4.73 21.83
CA THR A 308 25.56 3.42 21.42
C THR A 308 26.32 2.28 22.11
N ASN A 309 27.64 2.34 22.20
CA ASN A 309 28.42 1.32 22.92
C ASN A 309 28.16 1.32 24.43
N ALA A 310 27.92 2.48 25.05
CA ALA A 310 27.57 2.58 26.46
C ALA A 310 26.18 1.96 26.75
N MET A 311 25.23 2.09 25.82
CA MET A 311 23.89 1.50 25.93
C MET A 311 23.83 0.02 25.50
N ALA A 312 24.89 -0.52 24.91
CA ALA A 312 24.92 -1.90 24.47
C ALA A 312 24.95 -2.86 25.66
N ASN A 313 24.04 -3.83 25.68
CA ASN A 313 24.00 -4.80 26.77
C ASN A 313 25.22 -5.75 26.70
N LYS A 314 26.17 -5.58 27.63
CA LYS A 314 27.41 -6.36 27.70
C LYS A 314 27.18 -7.88 27.88
N LYS A 315 26.03 -8.32 28.41
CA LYS A 315 25.73 -9.76 28.62
C LYS A 315 25.37 -10.53 27.33
N ARG A 316 25.04 -9.85 26.22
CA ARG A 316 24.74 -10.50 24.93
C ARG A 316 25.88 -10.23 23.93
N ALA A 317 27.02 -10.87 24.17
CA ALA A 317 28.26 -10.64 23.42
C ALA A 317 28.17 -10.91 21.91
N LYS A 318 27.30 -11.83 21.46
CA LYS A 318 27.21 -12.25 20.05
C LYS A 318 26.40 -11.31 19.15
N ASN A 319 25.57 -10.45 19.73
CA ASN A 319 24.81 -9.39 19.04
C ASN A 319 24.64 -8.23 20.02
N ARG A 320 25.51 -7.22 19.93
CA ARG A 320 25.46 -5.98 20.73
C ARG A 320 24.20 -5.18 20.39
N GLU A 321 23.05 -5.67 20.86
CA GLU A 321 21.75 -5.04 20.73
C GLU A 321 21.68 -3.83 21.66
N ILE A 322 21.22 -2.72 21.09
CA ILE A 322 20.95 -1.49 21.81
C ILE A 322 19.46 -1.23 21.77
N LYS A 323 18.88 -0.92 22.93
CA LYS A 323 17.53 -0.40 23.02
C LYS A 323 17.62 1.11 23.07
N ILE A 324 16.96 1.78 22.12
CA ILE A 324 16.81 3.22 22.11
C ILE A 324 15.34 3.59 22.30
N SER A 325 15.12 4.66 23.06
CA SER A 325 13.84 5.36 23.10
C SER A 325 14.02 6.68 22.39
N LEU A 326 13.18 6.94 21.40
CA LEU A 326 13.13 8.21 20.67
C LEU A 326 11.80 8.87 20.96
N ALA A 327 11.82 10.16 21.25
CA ALA A 327 10.61 10.95 21.38
C ALA A 327 10.68 12.18 20.47
N VAL A 328 9.56 12.56 19.89
CA VAL A 328 9.39 13.83 19.21
C VAL A 328 8.34 14.61 19.99
N GLN A 329 8.72 15.76 20.52
CA GLN A 329 7.82 16.66 21.24
C GLN A 329 8.37 18.08 21.17
N ASP A 330 7.50 19.08 21.19
CA ASP A 330 7.86 20.51 21.22
C ASP A 330 8.84 20.94 20.09
N GLY A 331 8.76 20.26 18.94
CA GLY A 331 9.62 20.51 17.78
C GLY A 331 11.06 19.98 17.89
N PHE A 332 11.33 19.06 18.81
CA PHE A 332 12.64 18.41 18.95
C PHE A 332 12.54 16.89 18.96
N LEU A 333 13.56 16.24 18.41
CA LEU A 333 13.83 14.82 18.54
C LEU A 333 14.71 14.61 19.79
N TYR A 334 14.29 13.71 20.65
CA TYR A 334 14.96 13.28 21.87
C TYR A 334 15.43 11.84 21.72
N LEU A 335 16.60 11.55 22.28
CA LEU A 335 17.14 10.21 22.46
C LEU A 335 17.23 9.95 23.97
N GLY A 336 16.26 9.20 24.51
CA GLY A 336 16.03 9.17 25.95
C GLY A 336 15.76 10.58 26.49
N PRO A 337 16.43 11.03 27.58
CA PRO A 337 16.27 12.38 28.11
C PRO A 337 17.03 13.46 27.32
N ILE A 338 17.84 13.07 26.31
CA ILE A 338 18.76 14.00 25.63
C ILE A 338 18.09 14.62 24.41
N LYS A 339 18.04 15.95 24.38
CA LYS A 339 17.60 16.74 23.22
C LYS A 339 18.62 16.61 22.09
N PHE A 340 18.26 15.93 21.01
CA PHE A 340 19.20 15.52 19.97
C PHE A 340 19.19 16.44 18.76
N LEU A 341 18.01 16.73 18.20
CA LEU A 341 17.88 17.49 16.96
C LEU A 341 16.62 18.34 16.94
N LYS A 342 16.71 19.58 16.44
CA LYS A 342 15.52 20.41 16.14
C LYS A 342 14.84 19.93 14.86
N ILE A 343 13.53 19.73 14.92
CA ILE A 343 12.73 19.31 13.78
C ILE A 343 12.16 20.55 13.07
N PRO A 344 12.28 20.66 11.74
CA PRO A 344 11.65 21.74 10.99
C PRO A 344 10.13 21.71 11.12
N LYS A 345 9.52 22.87 11.36
CA LYS A 345 8.05 22.99 11.42
C LYS A 345 7.42 22.64 10.07
N ILE A 346 6.38 21.81 10.10
CA ILE A 346 5.60 21.45 8.92
C ILE A 346 4.55 22.52 8.66
N ARG A 347 4.51 23.03 7.42
CA ARG A 347 3.47 23.95 6.95
C ARG A 347 2.49 23.20 6.05
N TRP A 348 1.34 22.84 6.62
CA TRP A 348 0.26 22.19 5.88
C TRP A 348 -0.45 23.19 4.97
N LYS A 349 -0.60 22.84 3.70
CA LYS A 349 -1.32 23.61 2.68
C LYS A 349 -2.56 22.88 2.22
#